data_AF-A0A9D4XCZ0-F1
#
_entry.id   AF-A0A9D4XCZ0-F1
#
_cell.length_a   1.000
_cell.length_b   1.000
_cell.length_c   1.000
_cell.angle_alpha   90.00
_cell.angle_beta   90.00
_cell.angle_gamma   90.00
#
_symmetry.space_group_name_H-M   'P 1'
#
loop_
_entity.id
_entity.type
_entity.pdbx_description
1 polymer ?
#
loop_
_entity_poly.entity_id
_entity_poly.type
_entity_poly.pdbx_seq_one_letter_code
_entity_poly.pdbx_strand_id
1 'polypeptide(L)'
;MKRKSYKPNPNTMKRCKHAPPTSSNLKSSFDLHLQHNLSKEEIDNQKNLKFSWDVPVIGVSNCKWIGTGENILEDFDINSCPGLKTKLHEHWMEVSKTSGGKDINSPKQQMFFSLCSSYRDILHCNKRPFYLKGLEDISIMDAYIMHSLNHVFRARDCVKKNDAELSRLEEGADSERFRDQGFLRPKVLILLPLASIMHRVVKRLIQLTPSAYKVNVEHMDRFSTKFGAEEHKGDKENGEEPENADAQKSSKPDDFQLLFEGNNEDDFMIGIKFTRKTIKLFSDFHTSDLIIASPLCLVNKIEETGSNKEKDVDFLSSIEVLIIDHADVIAMQNWSHVHTVIEHLNRLPSKQPRTDVMRIRPWYLDEHARFYRQTIILGFFSNPDINASFNHQCSNYEGKVKLMCEYKGVLHKVLPKIQQVYVRFNIDSIVEADDNRFDYFVKKVFPKIKDSDE
;
A
#
# COMPACT_ATOMS: atom_id res chain seq x y z
N MET A 1 20.49 59.38 26.62
CA MET A 1 19.89 59.37 25.27
C MET A 1 18.50 58.74 25.34
N LYS A 2 17.48 59.44 24.83
CA LYS A 2 16.05 59.16 25.03
C LYS A 2 15.59 57.89 24.29
N ARG A 3 14.80 57.05 24.98
CA ARG A 3 13.97 55.97 24.42
C ARG A 3 12.96 56.54 23.43
N LYS A 4 12.83 55.96 22.24
CA LYS A 4 11.65 56.13 21.36
C LYS A 4 10.90 54.79 21.28
N SER A 5 9.72 54.78 21.89
CA SER A 5 8.71 53.74 21.74
C SER A 5 7.99 53.91 20.40
N TYR A 6 7.99 52.88 19.56
CA TYR A 6 7.09 52.80 18.40
C TYR A 6 5.77 52.16 18.84
N LYS A 7 4.67 52.91 18.78
CA LYS A 7 3.30 52.38 18.81
C LYS A 7 2.82 52.24 17.37
N PRO A 8 2.20 51.10 16.95
CA PRO A 8 1.49 51.04 15.69
C PRO A 8 0.10 51.69 15.81
N ASN A 9 -0.27 52.37 14.74
CA ASN A 9 -1.51 53.10 14.53
C ASN A 9 -2.71 52.13 14.35
N PRO A 10 -3.85 52.28 15.04
CA PRO A 10 -4.98 51.38 14.91
C PRO A 10 -5.95 51.94 13.87
N ASN A 11 -5.77 51.61 12.58
CA ASN A 11 -6.84 51.66 11.56
C ASN A 11 -6.30 51.29 10.18
N THR A 12 -6.20 49.99 9.87
CA THR A 12 -6.35 49.45 8.51
C THR A 12 -6.43 47.93 8.57
N MET A 13 -7.63 47.41 8.84
CA MET A 13 -8.17 46.17 8.25
C MET A 13 -9.58 45.99 8.79
N LYS A 14 -10.56 46.60 8.12
CA LYS A 14 -11.94 46.16 8.21
C LYS A 14 -12.00 44.77 7.55
N ARG A 15 -11.79 43.71 8.33
CA ARG A 15 -12.25 42.37 7.95
C ARG A 15 -13.77 42.41 7.92
N CYS A 16 -14.35 42.23 6.73
CA CYS A 16 -15.74 41.90 6.57
C CYS A 16 -16.05 40.71 7.46
N LYS A 17 -16.87 40.93 8.50
CA LYS A 17 -17.50 39.86 9.27
C LYS A 17 -18.52 39.20 8.35
N HIS A 18 -18.10 38.18 7.60
CA HIS A 18 -19.05 37.25 7.01
C HIS A 18 -19.69 36.46 8.15
N ALA A 19 -21.02 36.40 8.10
CA ALA A 19 -21.85 35.54 8.93
C ALA A 19 -21.34 34.08 8.90
N PRO A 20 -21.55 33.29 9.96
CA PRO A 20 -21.15 31.89 9.97
C PRO A 20 -21.77 31.18 8.75
N PRO A 21 -20.99 30.41 7.97
CA PRO A 21 -21.55 29.71 6.82
C PRO A 21 -22.59 28.72 7.34
N THR A 22 -23.82 28.85 6.84
CA THR A 22 -24.81 27.79 6.82
C THR A 22 -24.14 26.49 6.39
N SER A 23 -24.44 25.36 7.03
CA SER A 23 -23.83 24.03 6.88
C SER A 23 -23.76 23.52 5.42
N SER A 24 -22.87 24.09 4.62
CA SER A 24 -22.64 23.77 3.22
C SER A 24 -21.46 22.79 3.14
N ASN A 25 -21.74 21.53 2.77
CA ASN A 25 -20.83 20.50 2.26
C ASN A 25 -19.32 20.74 2.48
N LEU A 26 -18.78 20.37 3.65
CA LEU A 26 -17.34 20.11 3.76
C LEU A 26 -17.00 18.92 2.85
N LYS A 27 -16.25 19.18 1.77
CA LYS A 27 -15.73 18.13 0.87
C LYS A 27 -14.79 17.21 1.66
N SER A 28 -14.91 15.89 1.47
CA SER A 28 -14.01 14.94 2.11
C SER A 28 -12.62 14.95 1.47
N SER A 29 -11.59 14.42 2.14
CA SER A 29 -10.25 14.29 1.53
C SER A 29 -10.27 13.49 0.23
N PHE A 30 -11.13 12.47 0.13
CA PHE A 30 -11.40 11.75 -1.12
C PHE A 30 -11.91 12.67 -2.24
N ASP A 31 -12.86 13.56 -1.93
CA ASP A 31 -13.44 14.47 -2.93
C ASP A 31 -12.44 15.54 -3.36
N LEU A 32 -11.67 16.08 -2.40
CA LEU A 32 -10.60 17.04 -2.68
C LEU A 32 -9.53 16.38 -3.57
N HIS A 33 -9.10 15.17 -3.21
CA HIS A 33 -8.04 14.44 -3.90
C HIS A 33 -8.38 14.15 -5.37
N LEU A 34 -9.57 13.59 -5.63
CA LEU A 34 -9.92 13.14 -6.99
C LEU A 34 -10.52 14.24 -7.88
N GLN A 35 -10.93 15.39 -7.32
CA GLN A 35 -11.44 16.54 -8.07
C GLN A 35 -10.39 17.61 -8.34
N HIS A 36 -9.20 17.50 -7.74
CA HIS A 36 -8.11 18.43 -8.03
C HIS A 36 -7.70 18.31 -9.50
N ASN A 37 -7.59 19.44 -10.19
CA ASN A 37 -7.13 19.49 -11.57
C ASN A 37 -5.68 19.95 -11.56
N LEU A 38 -4.76 19.02 -11.80
CA LEU A 38 -3.33 19.32 -11.81
C LEU A 38 -2.97 20.25 -12.97
N SER A 39 -2.24 21.32 -12.64
CA SER A 39 -1.55 22.16 -13.60
C SER A 39 -0.30 21.46 -14.14
N LYS A 40 0.17 21.89 -15.33
CA LYS A 40 1.43 21.39 -15.90
C LYS A 40 2.62 21.63 -14.98
N GLU A 41 2.63 22.77 -14.29
CA GLU A 41 3.68 23.12 -13.32
C GLU A 41 3.71 22.15 -12.13
N GLU A 42 2.55 21.78 -11.57
CA GLU A 42 2.46 20.79 -10.50
C GLU A 42 3.00 19.42 -10.92
N ILE A 43 2.71 19.00 -12.15
CA ILE A 43 3.18 17.74 -12.74
C ILE A 43 4.70 17.76 -12.92
N ASP A 44 5.26 18.84 -13.47
CA ASP A 44 6.69 18.96 -13.69
C ASP A 44 7.48 18.99 -12.38
N ASN A 45 6.91 19.60 -11.33
CA ASN A 45 7.50 19.66 -10.00
C ASN A 45 7.57 18.29 -9.27
N GLN A 46 6.76 17.30 -9.67
CA GLN A 46 6.76 15.97 -9.02
C GLN A 46 8.09 15.23 -9.13
N LYS A 47 8.94 15.56 -10.12
CA LYS A 47 10.24 14.89 -10.32
C LYS A 47 11.28 15.22 -9.24
N ASN A 48 11.11 16.33 -8.51
CA ASN A 48 12.12 16.86 -7.59
C ASN A 48 11.58 17.09 -6.17
N LEU A 49 10.70 16.20 -5.69
CA LEU A 49 10.16 16.30 -4.33
C LEU A 49 11.27 16.12 -3.28
N LYS A 50 11.44 17.14 -2.42
CA LYS A 50 12.33 17.09 -1.27
C LYS A 50 11.52 16.86 0.00
N PHE A 51 12.02 15.99 0.87
CA PHE A 51 11.47 15.83 2.21
C PHE A 51 11.76 17.11 3.01
N SER A 52 10.71 17.79 3.47
CA SER A 52 10.76 19.14 4.05
C SER A 52 10.53 19.16 5.56
N TRP A 53 9.93 18.12 6.13
CA TRP A 53 9.60 18.04 7.55
C TRP A 53 9.85 16.64 8.10
N ASP A 54 10.06 16.57 9.41
CA ASP A 54 10.11 15.34 10.18
C ASP A 54 9.35 15.43 11.52
N VAL A 55 8.63 14.37 11.88
CA VAL A 55 7.83 14.27 13.11
C VAL A 55 8.15 12.95 13.83
N PRO A 56 8.52 12.96 15.12
CA PRO A 56 8.78 11.74 15.89
C PRO A 56 7.57 10.80 15.94
N VAL A 57 7.79 9.49 15.92
CA VAL A 57 6.71 8.51 16.02
C VAL A 57 6.27 8.33 17.48
N ILE A 58 4.97 8.44 17.73
CA ILE A 58 4.38 8.26 19.06
C ILE A 58 4.71 6.84 19.59
N GLY A 59 5.38 6.80 20.74
CA GLY A 59 5.73 5.55 21.44
C GLY A 59 6.87 4.75 20.80
N VAL A 60 7.62 5.32 19.84
CA VAL A 60 8.82 4.70 19.24
C VAL A 60 9.94 5.73 19.16
N SER A 61 10.88 5.69 20.11
CA SER A 61 11.90 6.74 20.27
C SER A 61 12.96 6.78 19.17
N ASN A 62 13.14 5.71 18.40
CA ASN A 62 14.15 5.61 17.37
C ASN A 62 13.59 5.78 15.95
N CYS A 63 12.33 6.19 15.80
CA CYS A 63 11.71 6.38 14.49
C CYS A 63 11.07 7.75 14.35
N LYS A 64 11.09 8.28 13.13
CA LYS A 64 10.44 9.52 12.75
C LYS A 64 9.79 9.40 11.37
N TRP A 65 8.63 10.01 11.22
CA TRP A 65 8.02 10.25 9.93
C TRP A 65 8.72 11.41 9.25
N ILE A 66 9.04 11.27 7.97
CA ILE A 66 9.51 12.39 7.15
C ILE A 66 8.61 12.51 5.93
N GLY A 67 8.31 13.72 5.50
CA GLY A 67 7.42 13.93 4.36
C GLY A 67 7.73 15.17 3.54
N THR A 68 7.03 15.30 2.42
CA THR A 68 7.17 16.40 1.46
C THR A 68 6.05 17.41 1.65
N GLY A 69 6.19 18.65 1.16
CA GLY A 69 5.10 19.63 1.19
C GLY A 69 4.62 20.00 2.60
N GLU A 70 3.30 20.14 2.79
CA GLU A 70 2.69 20.50 4.08
C GLU A 70 2.81 19.37 5.12
N ASN A 71 3.03 19.76 6.39
CA ASN A 71 3.13 18.83 7.52
C ASN A 71 1.74 18.47 8.05
N ILE A 72 1.20 17.34 7.58
CA ILE A 72 -0.13 16.85 7.98
C ILE A 72 -0.17 16.25 9.40
N LEU A 73 0.99 16.11 10.05
CA LEU A 73 1.12 15.46 11.35
C LEU A 73 1.24 16.45 12.52
N GLU A 74 1.50 17.74 12.25
CA GLU A 74 1.70 18.77 13.28
C GLU A 74 0.41 19.12 14.03
N ASP A 75 -0.70 19.22 13.29
CA ASP A 75 -2.04 19.55 13.81
C ASP A 75 -2.94 18.31 13.93
N PHE A 76 -2.37 17.11 14.00
CA PHE A 76 -3.15 15.87 13.98
C PHE A 76 -3.93 15.67 15.29
N ASP A 77 -5.26 15.76 15.21
CA ASP A 77 -6.14 15.30 16.28
C ASP A 77 -6.31 13.78 16.18
N ILE A 78 -5.61 13.08 17.08
CA ILE A 78 -5.65 11.63 17.27
C ILE A 78 -7.09 11.12 17.40
N ASN A 79 -8.00 11.90 17.98
CA ASN A 79 -9.39 11.48 18.18
C ASN A 79 -10.26 11.62 16.93
N SER A 80 -9.72 12.18 15.86
CA SER A 80 -10.42 12.40 14.61
C SER A 80 -9.93 11.45 13.52
N CYS A 81 -10.85 10.75 12.86
CA CYS A 81 -10.61 10.02 11.61
C CYS A 81 -11.24 10.80 10.45
N PRO A 82 -10.67 11.96 10.05
CA PRO A 82 -11.27 12.82 9.05
C PRO A 82 -11.43 12.06 7.73
N GLY A 83 -12.61 12.16 7.11
CA GLY A 83 -12.89 11.53 5.83
C GLY A 83 -13.34 10.05 5.89
N LEU A 84 -13.31 9.38 7.04
CA LEU A 84 -13.91 8.05 7.17
C LEU A 84 -15.45 8.13 7.18
N LYS A 85 -16.14 7.26 6.43
CA LYS A 85 -17.62 7.19 6.50
C LYS A 85 -18.08 6.80 7.91
N THR A 86 -19.10 7.48 8.43
CA THR A 86 -19.63 7.26 9.79
C THR A 86 -19.95 5.78 10.08
N LYS A 87 -20.63 5.09 9.16
CA LYS A 87 -20.93 3.65 9.32
C LYS A 87 -19.70 2.75 9.37
N LEU A 88 -18.64 3.12 8.66
CA LEU A 88 -17.38 2.39 8.71
C LEU A 88 -16.68 2.64 10.04
N HIS A 89 -16.65 3.89 10.50
CA HIS A 89 -16.10 4.27 11.80
C HIS A 89 -16.82 3.56 12.96
N GLU A 90 -18.16 3.62 13.00
CA GLU A 90 -18.99 2.97 14.03
C GLU A 90 -18.71 1.46 14.09
N HIS A 91 -18.70 0.79 12.94
CA HIS A 91 -18.42 -0.64 12.85
C HIS A 91 -16.97 -0.98 13.23
N TRP A 92 -15.99 -0.16 12.81
CA TRP A 92 -14.60 -0.35 13.20
C TRP A 92 -14.44 -0.28 14.71
N MET A 93 -15.08 0.70 15.35
CA MET A 93 -15.10 0.84 16.82
C MET A 93 -15.80 -0.34 17.52
N GLU A 94 -16.84 -0.92 16.92
CA GLU A 94 -17.51 -2.12 17.44
C GLU A 94 -16.61 -3.35 17.37
N VAL A 95 -16.00 -3.62 16.21
CA VAL A 95 -15.05 -4.74 16.02
C VAL A 95 -13.89 -4.64 17.01
N SER A 96 -13.39 -3.43 17.24
CA SER A 96 -12.30 -3.15 18.17
C SER A 96 -12.65 -3.49 19.61
N LYS A 97 -13.89 -3.26 20.04
CA LYS A 97 -14.39 -3.61 21.38
C LYS A 97 -14.53 -5.12 21.57
N THR A 98 -15.07 -5.81 20.56
CA THR A 98 -15.38 -7.26 20.65
C THR A 98 -14.13 -8.13 20.64
N SER A 99 -13.05 -7.68 19.99
CA SER A 99 -11.78 -8.41 19.93
C SER A 99 -10.92 -8.31 21.21
N GLY A 100 -11.43 -7.75 22.32
CA GLY A 100 -10.75 -7.71 23.61
C GLY A 100 -9.43 -6.91 23.64
N GLY A 101 -9.14 -6.14 22.59
CA GLY A 101 -7.81 -5.60 22.33
C GLY A 101 -7.59 -4.22 22.94
N LYS A 102 -6.60 -4.12 23.84
CA LYS A 102 -6.00 -2.83 24.24
C LYS A 102 -5.35 -2.06 23.07
N ASP A 103 -5.19 -2.69 21.90
CA ASP A 103 -4.41 -2.16 20.77
C ASP A 103 -5.25 -1.77 19.52
N ILE A 104 -6.52 -2.18 19.38
CA ILE A 104 -7.35 -2.00 18.15
C ILE A 104 -8.03 -0.62 18.10
N ASN A 105 -7.53 0.34 18.87
CA ASN A 105 -7.82 1.76 18.69
C ASN A 105 -6.59 2.55 19.15
N SER A 106 -5.40 2.01 18.87
CA SER A 106 -4.16 2.62 19.32
C SER A 106 -3.95 3.95 18.59
N PRO A 107 -3.31 4.94 19.24
CA PRO A 107 -2.88 6.16 18.55
C PRO A 107 -2.09 5.88 17.27
N LYS A 108 -1.37 4.75 17.20
CA LYS A 108 -0.64 4.30 16.01
C LYS A 108 -1.58 3.94 14.85
N GLN A 109 -2.68 3.26 15.13
CA GLN A 109 -3.70 2.90 14.13
C GLN A 109 -4.35 4.14 13.53
N GLN A 110 -4.82 5.06 14.38
CA GLN A 110 -5.50 6.29 13.96
C GLN A 110 -4.55 7.19 13.18
N MET A 111 -3.31 7.33 13.65
CA MET A 111 -2.25 8.04 12.96
C MET A 111 -1.99 7.46 11.57
N PHE A 112 -1.83 6.15 11.46
CA PHE A 112 -1.58 5.51 10.17
C PHE A 112 -2.78 5.64 9.23
N PHE A 113 -4.01 5.50 9.74
CA PHE A 113 -5.22 5.73 8.94
C PHE A 113 -5.33 7.16 8.43
N SER A 114 -4.91 8.15 9.23
CA SER A 114 -4.82 9.56 8.81
C SER A 114 -3.83 9.75 7.67
N LEU A 115 -2.64 9.15 7.76
CA LEU A 115 -1.68 9.10 6.66
C LEU A 115 -2.32 8.51 5.40
N CYS A 116 -3.01 7.37 5.49
CA CYS A 116 -3.74 6.79 4.36
C CYS A 116 -4.76 7.77 3.77
N SER A 117 -5.53 8.44 4.64
CA SER A 117 -6.59 9.38 4.26
C SER A 117 -6.11 10.69 3.64
N SER A 118 -4.80 10.97 3.74
CA SER A 118 -4.13 12.09 3.07
C SER A 118 -3.79 11.82 1.60
N TYR A 119 -3.98 10.58 1.12
CA TYR A 119 -3.67 10.15 -0.25
C TYR A 119 -2.20 10.24 -0.68
N ARG A 120 -1.29 10.67 0.20
CA ARG A 120 0.15 10.68 -0.03
C ARG A 120 0.69 9.26 -0.19
N ASP A 121 1.75 9.12 -0.97
CA ASP A 121 2.49 7.86 -1.05
C ASP A 121 3.17 7.58 0.30
N ILE A 122 3.06 6.34 0.80
CA ILE A 122 3.54 5.96 2.12
C ILE A 122 4.58 4.85 2.01
N LEU A 123 5.72 5.02 2.67
CA LEU A 123 6.69 3.94 2.91
C LEU A 123 6.81 3.68 4.42
N HIS A 124 6.26 2.57 4.89
CA HIS A 124 6.31 2.15 6.29
C HIS A 124 7.14 0.87 6.45
N CYS A 125 8.46 1.04 6.64
CA CYS A 125 9.41 -0.05 6.89
C CYS A 125 9.70 -0.23 8.39
N ASN A 126 8.69 -0.69 9.13
CA ASN A 126 8.78 -1.10 10.54
C ASN A 126 7.49 -1.83 10.97
N LYS A 127 6.71 -2.36 10.00
CA LYS A 127 5.48 -3.09 10.29
C LYS A 127 5.91 -4.44 10.85
N ARG A 128 5.57 -4.74 12.11
CA ARG A 128 5.96 -6.01 12.73
C ARG A 128 5.21 -7.16 12.07
N PRO A 129 5.93 -8.10 11.42
CA PRO A 129 5.28 -9.23 10.80
C PRO A 129 4.80 -10.22 11.86
N PHE A 130 3.74 -10.95 11.55
CA PHE A 130 3.19 -11.98 12.43
C PHE A 130 4.18 -13.11 12.75
N TYR A 131 5.14 -13.36 11.86
CA TYR A 131 6.07 -14.48 11.96
C TYR A 131 7.27 -14.20 12.88
N LEU A 132 7.46 -12.97 13.38
CA LEU A 132 8.51 -12.64 14.37
C LEU A 132 7.94 -12.53 15.79
N LYS A 133 7.78 -13.69 16.48
CA LYS A 133 7.45 -13.84 17.93
C LYS A 133 6.74 -12.63 18.57
N GLY A 134 5.56 -12.29 18.07
CA GLY A 134 4.77 -11.15 18.56
C GLY A 134 3.37 -11.11 17.96
N LEU A 135 2.48 -10.33 18.58
CA LEU A 135 1.21 -9.94 17.97
C LEU A 135 1.52 -9.14 16.70
N GLU A 136 1.04 -9.63 15.55
CA GLU A 136 1.09 -8.88 14.28
C GLU A 136 0.59 -7.46 14.51
N ASP A 137 1.13 -6.50 13.76
CA ASP A 137 0.57 -5.15 13.73
C ASP A 137 -0.77 -5.12 12.98
N ILE A 138 -1.79 -5.75 13.59
CA ILE A 138 -3.18 -5.79 13.12
C ILE A 138 -3.71 -4.37 13.00
N SER A 139 -3.19 -3.41 13.77
CA SER A 139 -3.58 -2.01 13.69
C SER A 139 -3.30 -1.43 12.32
N ILE A 140 -2.09 -1.63 11.78
CA ILE A 140 -1.72 -1.16 10.43
C ILE A 140 -2.53 -1.90 9.36
N MET A 141 -2.73 -3.21 9.52
CA MET A 141 -3.58 -3.99 8.61
C MET A 141 -5.00 -3.45 8.54
N ASP A 142 -5.63 -3.23 9.69
CA ASP A 142 -6.96 -2.67 9.78
C ASP A 142 -7.04 -1.30 9.13
N ALA A 143 -6.05 -0.43 9.38
CA ALA A 143 -6.04 0.92 8.85
C ALA A 143 -6.00 0.95 7.32
N TYR A 144 -5.13 0.17 6.66
CA TYR A 144 -5.12 0.15 5.18
C TYR A 144 -6.36 -0.56 4.59
N ILE A 145 -6.91 -1.57 5.28
CA ILE A 145 -8.16 -2.22 4.85
C ILE A 145 -9.33 -1.25 4.97
N MET A 146 -9.43 -0.52 6.08
CA MET A 146 -10.46 0.48 6.30
C MET A 146 -10.35 1.63 5.29
N HIS A 147 -9.14 2.06 4.96
CA HIS A 147 -8.90 3.03 3.90
C HIS A 147 -9.39 2.50 2.54
N SER A 148 -9.05 1.25 2.21
CA SER A 148 -9.49 0.59 0.97
C SER A 148 -11.02 0.54 0.88
N LEU A 149 -11.70 0.10 1.95
CA LEU A 149 -13.16 0.04 2.03
C LEU A 149 -13.80 1.44 1.92
N ASN A 150 -13.23 2.43 2.61
CA ASN A 150 -13.70 3.81 2.57
C ASN A 150 -13.61 4.38 1.16
N HIS A 151 -12.48 4.19 0.50
CA HIS A 151 -12.23 4.63 -0.87
C HIS A 151 -13.23 3.99 -1.85
N VAL A 152 -13.36 2.65 -1.83
CA VAL A 152 -14.31 1.91 -2.68
C VAL A 152 -15.76 2.37 -2.46
N PHE A 153 -16.20 2.50 -1.20
CA PHE A 153 -17.57 2.91 -0.91
C PHE A 153 -17.84 4.36 -1.27
N ARG A 154 -16.86 5.26 -1.14
CA ARG A 154 -16.99 6.65 -1.59
C ARG A 154 -17.07 6.75 -3.11
N ALA A 155 -16.20 6.05 -3.84
CA ALA A 155 -16.25 6.02 -5.29
C ALA A 155 -17.62 5.52 -5.79
N ARG A 156 -18.12 4.44 -5.19
CA ARG A 156 -19.43 3.88 -5.53
C ARG A 156 -20.59 4.81 -5.20
N ASP A 157 -20.56 5.49 -4.06
CA ASP A 157 -21.62 6.43 -3.68
C ASP A 157 -21.59 7.69 -4.55
N CYS A 158 -20.41 8.14 -4.97
CA CYS A 158 -20.25 9.22 -5.95
C CYS A 158 -20.94 8.85 -7.28
N VAL A 159 -20.62 7.66 -7.82
CA VAL A 159 -21.24 7.16 -9.07
C VAL A 159 -22.76 7.06 -8.96
N LYS A 160 -23.28 6.45 -7.90
CA LYS A 160 -24.73 6.32 -7.70
C LYS A 160 -25.44 7.67 -7.56
N LYS A 161 -24.81 8.63 -6.87
CA LYS A 161 -25.38 9.96 -6.70
C LYS A 161 -25.49 10.64 -8.05
N ASN A 162 -24.43 10.57 -8.85
CA ASN A 162 -24.39 11.14 -10.19
C ASN A 162 -25.36 10.44 -11.14
N ASP A 163 -25.50 9.10 -11.08
CA ASP A 163 -26.50 8.35 -11.84
C ASP A 163 -27.93 8.82 -11.52
N ALA A 164 -28.22 9.04 -10.24
CA ALA A 164 -29.53 9.51 -9.78
C ALA A 164 -29.80 10.97 -10.20
N GLU A 165 -28.76 11.82 -10.27
CA GLU A 165 -28.87 13.19 -10.78
C GLU A 165 -29.03 13.22 -12.30
N LEU A 166 -28.25 12.42 -13.04
CA LEU A 166 -28.37 12.24 -14.49
C LEU A 166 -29.75 11.76 -14.91
N SER A 167 -30.33 10.81 -14.16
CA SER A 167 -31.69 10.30 -14.42
C SER A 167 -32.79 11.37 -14.25
N ARG A 168 -32.47 12.53 -13.64
CA ARG A 168 -33.40 13.63 -13.40
C ARG A 168 -33.16 14.84 -14.30
N LEU A 169 -32.09 14.84 -15.09
CA LEU A 169 -31.76 15.95 -15.98
C LEU A 169 -32.50 15.82 -17.31
N GLU A 170 -32.93 16.96 -17.84
CA GLU A 170 -33.51 17.05 -19.19
C GLU A 170 -32.41 16.84 -20.25
N GLU A 171 -32.79 16.30 -21.41
CA GLU A 171 -31.89 16.09 -22.54
C GLU A 171 -31.28 17.44 -22.98
N GLY A 172 -29.95 17.56 -22.92
CA GLY A 172 -29.21 18.78 -23.27
C GLY A 172 -28.61 19.56 -22.10
N ALA A 173 -28.83 19.13 -20.85
CA ALA A 173 -28.13 19.70 -19.70
C ALA A 173 -26.63 19.34 -19.69
N ASP A 174 -25.78 20.24 -19.20
CA ASP A 174 -24.33 20.06 -19.11
C ASP A 174 -23.96 18.80 -18.30
N SER A 175 -23.56 17.76 -19.03
CA SER A 175 -23.17 16.46 -18.49
C SER A 175 -21.69 16.39 -18.12
N GLU A 176 -20.88 17.41 -18.45
CA GLU A 176 -19.43 17.42 -18.19
C GLU A 176 -19.09 17.40 -16.70
N ARG A 177 -20.04 17.84 -15.85
CA ARG A 177 -19.89 17.80 -14.38
C ARG A 177 -19.94 16.40 -13.77
N PHE A 178 -20.32 15.35 -14.53
CA PHE A 178 -20.46 13.98 -14.05
C PHE A 178 -19.28 13.07 -14.45
N ARG A 179 -18.07 13.64 -14.54
CA ARG A 179 -16.83 12.89 -14.75
C ARG A 179 -16.35 12.23 -13.47
N ASP A 180 -16.92 11.07 -13.15
CA ASP A 180 -16.74 10.39 -11.88
C ASP A 180 -16.13 8.99 -11.97
N GLN A 181 -15.97 8.45 -13.19
CA GLN A 181 -15.54 7.09 -13.45
C GLN A 181 -14.10 7.03 -13.98
N GLY A 182 -13.50 5.83 -13.84
CA GLY A 182 -12.29 5.46 -14.58
C GLY A 182 -12.65 4.57 -15.77
N PHE A 183 -11.66 4.10 -16.51
CA PHE A 183 -11.87 3.17 -17.63
C PHE A 183 -12.59 1.89 -17.19
N LEU A 184 -12.23 1.36 -16.03
CA LEU A 184 -12.81 0.16 -15.43
C LEU A 184 -13.10 0.37 -13.94
N ARG A 185 -13.78 -0.62 -13.36
CA ARG A 185 -14.30 -0.56 -12.00
C ARG A 185 -13.26 -0.74 -10.88
N PRO A 186 -12.21 -1.56 -11.01
CA PRO A 186 -11.26 -1.75 -9.91
C PRO A 186 -10.59 -0.45 -9.50
N LYS A 187 -10.66 -0.12 -8.21
CA LYS A 187 -10.05 1.09 -7.63
C LYS A 187 -8.88 0.79 -6.71
N VAL A 188 -8.87 -0.40 -6.10
CA VAL A 188 -7.84 -0.79 -5.14
C VAL A 188 -7.15 -2.08 -5.60
N LEU A 189 -5.83 -2.09 -5.57
CA LEU A 189 -4.99 -3.27 -5.75
C LEU A 189 -4.16 -3.51 -4.48
N ILE A 190 -4.21 -4.73 -3.94
CA ILE A 190 -3.35 -5.16 -2.83
C ILE A 190 -2.43 -6.27 -3.32
N LEU A 191 -1.12 -6.04 -3.24
CA LEU A 191 -0.07 -7.01 -3.55
C LEU A 191 0.41 -7.67 -2.27
N LEU A 192 0.39 -9.01 -2.26
CA LEU A 192 0.78 -9.85 -1.13
C LEU A 192 1.70 -10.98 -1.60
N PRO A 193 2.65 -11.44 -0.79
CA PRO A 193 3.64 -12.44 -1.22
C PRO A 193 3.09 -13.89 -1.27
N LEU A 194 2.17 -14.25 -0.37
CA LEU A 194 1.71 -15.63 -0.15
C LEU A 194 0.19 -15.73 0.03
N ALA A 195 -0.39 -16.85 -0.41
CA ALA A 195 -1.82 -17.13 -0.30
C ALA A 195 -2.31 -17.17 1.16
N SER A 196 -1.51 -17.64 2.10
CA SER A 196 -1.81 -17.63 3.54
C SER A 196 -2.02 -16.22 4.08
N ILE A 197 -1.19 -15.27 3.66
CA ILE A 197 -1.30 -13.84 4.00
C ILE A 197 -2.53 -13.24 3.33
N MET A 198 -2.76 -13.54 2.05
CA MET A 198 -3.98 -13.12 1.35
C MET A 198 -5.24 -13.62 2.05
N HIS A 199 -5.27 -14.86 2.50
CA HIS A 199 -6.38 -15.44 3.24
C HIS A 199 -6.67 -14.67 4.53
N ARG A 200 -5.64 -14.25 5.28
CA ARG A 200 -5.79 -13.41 6.47
C ARG A 200 -6.36 -12.04 6.14
N VAL A 201 -5.83 -11.38 5.11
CA VAL A 201 -6.29 -10.05 4.67
C VAL A 201 -7.75 -10.09 4.23
N VAL A 202 -8.16 -11.09 3.44
CA VAL A 202 -9.57 -11.24 3.00
C VAL A 202 -10.50 -11.51 4.19
N LYS A 203 -10.12 -12.41 5.11
CA LYS A 203 -10.91 -12.66 6.33
C LYS A 203 -11.06 -11.39 7.15
N ARG A 204 -9.98 -10.61 7.32
CA ARG A 204 -10.03 -9.35 8.06
C ARG A 204 -10.86 -8.28 7.34
N LEU A 205 -10.77 -8.18 6.02
CA LEU A 205 -11.59 -7.30 5.20
C LEU A 205 -13.09 -7.59 5.33
N ILE A 206 -13.47 -8.87 5.36
CA ILE A 206 -14.86 -9.28 5.59
C ILE A 206 -15.30 -8.94 7.02
N GLN A 207 -14.44 -9.11 8.02
CA GLN A 207 -14.73 -8.72 9.40
C GLN A 207 -14.94 -7.21 9.55
N LEU A 208 -14.08 -6.39 8.92
CA LEU A 208 -14.12 -4.93 8.96
C LEU A 208 -15.20 -4.30 8.09
N THR A 209 -15.77 -5.05 7.14
CA THR A 209 -16.92 -4.56 6.37
C THR A 209 -18.17 -4.50 7.27
N PRO A 210 -18.91 -3.37 7.33
CA PRO A 210 -20.11 -3.25 8.17
C PRO A 210 -21.21 -4.24 7.79
N SER A 211 -21.92 -4.79 8.78
CA SER A 211 -22.98 -5.80 8.60
C SER A 211 -24.07 -5.37 7.60
N ALA A 212 -24.36 -4.07 7.52
CA ALA A 212 -25.30 -3.50 6.54
C ALA A 212 -24.89 -3.76 5.07
N TYR A 213 -23.61 -3.99 4.80
CA TYR A 213 -23.03 -4.24 3.48
C TYR A 213 -22.61 -5.70 3.26
N LYS A 214 -22.67 -6.56 4.30
CA LYS A 214 -22.20 -7.97 4.26
C LYS A 214 -23.21 -9.00 4.79
N VAL A 215 -24.48 -8.86 4.42
CA VAL A 215 -25.52 -9.86 4.77
C VAL A 215 -25.18 -11.25 4.22
N ASN A 216 -24.52 -11.31 3.06
CA ASN A 216 -24.01 -12.56 2.50
C ASN A 216 -22.57 -12.38 1.97
N VAL A 217 -21.79 -13.46 1.97
CA VAL A 217 -20.49 -13.54 1.30
C VAL A 217 -20.54 -14.69 0.30
N GLU A 218 -20.65 -14.36 -0.98
CA GLU A 218 -20.69 -15.35 -2.06
C GLU A 218 -19.30 -15.98 -2.26
N HIS A 219 -19.28 -17.29 -2.51
CA HIS A 219 -18.08 -18.10 -2.76
C HIS A 219 -17.09 -18.19 -1.58
N MET A 220 -17.55 -17.93 -0.35
CA MET A 220 -16.74 -18.08 0.86
C MET A 220 -16.27 -19.52 1.10
N ASP A 221 -17.10 -20.53 0.78
CA ASP A 221 -16.72 -21.94 0.94
C ASP A 221 -15.58 -22.29 -0.01
N ARG A 222 -15.71 -21.92 -1.31
CA ARG A 222 -14.64 -22.06 -2.31
C ARG A 222 -13.36 -21.36 -1.87
N PHE A 223 -13.49 -20.16 -1.29
CA PHE A 223 -12.35 -19.40 -0.79
C PHE A 223 -11.63 -20.13 0.34
N SER A 224 -12.40 -20.61 1.33
CA SER A 224 -11.87 -21.31 2.49
C SER A 224 -11.27 -22.66 2.11
N THR A 225 -11.84 -23.38 1.14
CA THR A 225 -11.27 -24.63 0.63
C THR A 225 -9.98 -24.39 -0.17
N LYS A 226 -9.93 -23.36 -1.02
CA LYS A 226 -8.74 -23.10 -1.86
C LYS A 226 -7.56 -22.53 -1.06
N PHE A 227 -7.84 -21.62 -0.12
CA PHE A 227 -6.80 -20.81 0.53
C PHE A 227 -6.78 -20.93 2.05
N GLY A 228 -7.69 -21.71 2.65
CA GLY A 228 -7.60 -22.06 4.05
C GLY A 228 -6.34 -22.88 4.32
N ALA A 229 -5.91 -22.89 5.58
CA ALA A 229 -4.91 -23.87 5.99
C ALA A 229 -5.54 -25.26 5.81
N GLU A 230 -4.87 -26.14 5.07
CA GLU A 230 -5.13 -27.56 5.24
C GLU A 230 -4.82 -27.83 6.72
N GLU A 231 -5.84 -28.13 7.53
CA GLU A 231 -5.58 -28.91 8.73
C GLU A 231 -4.72 -30.07 8.25
N HIS A 232 -3.54 -30.26 8.82
CA HIS A 232 -2.74 -31.45 8.58
C HIS A 232 -3.63 -32.67 8.90
N LYS A 233 -4.40 -33.14 7.91
CA LYS A 233 -4.63 -34.55 7.69
C LYS A 233 -3.27 -35.04 7.27
N GLY A 234 -2.41 -35.23 8.27
CA GLY A 234 -1.19 -35.98 8.08
C GLY A 234 -1.56 -37.23 7.30
N ASP A 235 -0.71 -37.57 6.35
CA ASP A 235 -0.72 -38.86 5.65
C ASP A 235 -0.92 -39.98 6.69
N LYS A 236 -2.18 -40.32 6.94
CA LYS A 236 -2.65 -41.56 7.53
C LYS A 236 -3.25 -42.39 6.41
N GLU A 237 -2.59 -42.42 5.26
CA GLU A 237 -2.69 -43.54 4.34
C GLU A 237 -1.54 -44.49 4.68
N ASN A 238 -1.77 -45.26 5.74
CA ASN A 238 -1.34 -46.63 5.99
C ASN A 238 -1.37 -46.83 7.52
N GLY A 239 -2.34 -47.62 7.96
CA GLY A 239 -2.65 -47.85 9.37
C GLY A 239 -1.59 -48.68 10.10
N GLU A 240 -0.49 -48.05 10.47
CA GLU A 240 0.40 -48.52 11.52
C GLU A 240 0.73 -47.33 12.43
N GLU A 241 0.31 -47.42 13.70
CA GLU A 241 0.72 -46.48 14.73
C GLU A 241 2.21 -46.67 15.01
N PRO A 242 3.09 -45.66 14.83
CA PRO A 242 4.38 -45.69 15.46
C PRO A 242 4.21 -45.04 16.82
N GLU A 243 4.03 -45.85 17.85
CA GLU A 243 4.49 -45.47 19.19
C GLU A 243 5.98 -45.12 19.05
N ASN A 244 6.34 -43.87 19.36
CA ASN A 244 7.71 -43.30 19.29
C ASN A 244 8.17 -42.73 17.94
N ALA A 245 7.41 -41.79 17.37
CA ALA A 245 8.00 -40.77 16.50
C ALA A 245 8.30 -39.53 17.35
N ASP A 246 9.54 -39.42 17.85
CA ASP A 246 10.08 -38.15 18.31
C ASP A 246 9.72 -37.08 17.28
N ALA A 247 9.05 -36.02 17.73
CA ALA A 247 8.82 -34.85 16.91
C ALA A 247 10.17 -34.40 16.35
N GLN A 248 10.44 -34.71 15.08
CA GLN A 248 11.51 -34.09 14.32
C GLN A 248 11.22 -32.60 14.34
N LYS A 249 11.73 -31.91 15.37
CA LYS A 249 11.76 -30.45 15.44
C LYS A 249 12.37 -30.02 14.12
N SER A 250 11.55 -29.40 13.27
CA SER A 250 12.03 -28.91 12.00
C SER A 250 13.29 -28.10 12.27
N SER A 251 14.37 -28.38 11.54
CA SER A 251 15.65 -27.69 11.70
C SER A 251 15.55 -26.19 11.38
N LYS A 252 14.40 -25.76 10.85
CA LYS A 252 14.16 -24.40 10.40
C LYS A 252 13.79 -23.50 11.60
N PRO A 253 14.26 -22.25 11.60
CA PRO A 253 13.89 -21.25 12.60
C PRO A 253 12.37 -21.08 12.79
N ASP A 254 11.94 -20.66 13.99
CA ASP A 254 10.52 -20.49 14.34
C ASP A 254 9.80 -19.51 13.39
N ASP A 255 10.48 -18.43 12.98
CA ASP A 255 9.94 -17.43 12.07
C ASP A 255 9.74 -17.95 10.65
N PHE A 256 10.64 -18.82 10.16
CA PHE A 256 10.43 -19.55 8.93
C PHE A 256 9.16 -20.42 9.03
N GLN A 257 9.02 -21.19 10.10
CA GLN A 257 7.89 -22.11 10.27
C GLN A 257 6.56 -21.34 10.27
N LEU A 258 6.50 -20.20 10.97
CA LEU A 258 5.32 -19.34 11.01
C LEU A 258 5.01 -18.68 9.67
N LEU A 259 6.02 -18.14 8.97
CA LEU A 259 5.81 -17.48 7.67
C LEU A 259 5.25 -18.46 6.63
N PHE A 260 5.77 -19.68 6.62
CA PHE A 260 5.38 -20.73 5.70
C PHE A 260 4.32 -21.69 6.27
N GLU A 261 3.60 -21.26 7.31
CA GLU A 261 2.46 -21.99 7.85
C GLU A 261 1.23 -21.79 6.95
N GLY A 262 0.60 -22.89 6.54
CA GLY A 262 -0.58 -22.88 5.66
C GLY A 262 -0.23 -22.83 4.17
N ASN A 263 -1.11 -22.21 3.37
CA ASN A 263 -0.95 -22.19 1.92
C ASN A 263 0.14 -21.18 1.48
N ASN A 264 1.26 -21.71 0.97
CA ASN A 264 2.42 -20.94 0.52
C ASN A 264 2.43 -20.65 -0.98
N GLU A 265 1.32 -20.88 -1.69
CA GLU A 265 1.15 -20.55 -3.11
C GLU A 265 1.40 -19.04 -3.32
N ASP A 266 2.28 -18.73 -4.25
CA ASP A 266 2.67 -17.37 -4.65
C ASP A 266 2.16 -17.01 -6.06
N ASP A 267 1.32 -17.84 -6.66
CA ASP A 267 0.55 -17.56 -7.87
C ASP A 267 -0.95 -17.48 -7.54
N PHE A 268 -1.41 -16.29 -7.14
CA PHE A 268 -2.82 -16.08 -6.87
C PHE A 268 -3.30 -14.71 -7.30
N MET A 269 -4.60 -14.65 -7.63
CA MET A 269 -5.31 -13.41 -7.88
C MET A 269 -6.80 -13.60 -7.60
N ILE A 270 -7.40 -12.66 -6.89
CA ILE A 270 -8.84 -12.67 -6.55
C ILE A 270 -9.46 -11.29 -6.75
N GLY A 271 -10.58 -11.25 -7.46
CA GLY A 271 -11.43 -10.07 -7.59
C GLY A 271 -12.52 -10.06 -6.52
N ILE A 272 -12.69 -8.93 -5.83
CA ILE A 272 -13.70 -8.71 -4.81
C ILE A 272 -14.65 -7.61 -5.27
N LYS A 273 -15.95 -7.89 -5.23
CA LYS A 273 -17.01 -6.94 -5.59
C LYS A 273 -17.98 -6.75 -4.44
N PHE A 274 -18.28 -5.48 -4.15
CA PHE A 274 -19.27 -5.11 -3.15
C PHE A 274 -20.59 -4.74 -3.83
N THR A 275 -21.66 -5.44 -3.45
CA THR A 275 -23.03 -5.10 -3.85
C THR A 275 -23.72 -4.34 -2.71
N ARG A 276 -25.06 -4.21 -2.72
CA ARG A 276 -25.77 -3.47 -1.66
C ARG A 276 -25.66 -4.19 -0.30
N LYS A 277 -25.67 -5.52 -0.30
CA LYS A 277 -25.72 -6.36 0.90
C LYS A 277 -24.80 -7.60 0.81
N THR A 278 -24.05 -7.75 -0.27
CA THR A 278 -23.24 -8.96 -0.51
C THR A 278 -21.81 -8.58 -0.87
N ILE A 279 -20.86 -9.35 -0.35
CA ILE A 279 -19.48 -9.37 -0.83
C ILE A 279 -19.34 -10.57 -1.76
N LYS A 280 -18.94 -10.37 -3.01
CA LYS A 280 -18.70 -11.45 -3.96
C LYS A 280 -17.21 -11.67 -4.16
N LEU A 281 -16.72 -12.80 -3.67
CA LEU A 281 -15.37 -13.28 -3.91
C LEU A 281 -15.28 -13.91 -5.31
N PHE A 282 -14.08 -13.93 -5.90
CA PHE A 282 -13.85 -14.43 -7.27
C PHE A 282 -14.73 -13.75 -8.34
N SER A 283 -14.97 -12.45 -8.18
CA SER A 283 -15.59 -11.65 -9.23
C SER A 283 -14.63 -11.47 -10.40
N ASP A 284 -15.20 -11.32 -11.60
CA ASP A 284 -14.45 -10.91 -12.79
C ASP A 284 -13.65 -9.63 -12.53
N PHE A 285 -12.41 -9.56 -13.02
CA PHE A 285 -11.48 -8.49 -12.66
C PHE A 285 -11.96 -7.14 -13.17
N HIS A 286 -12.51 -7.05 -14.39
CA HIS A 286 -13.00 -5.79 -14.97
C HIS A 286 -14.20 -5.21 -14.21
N THR A 287 -14.95 -6.05 -13.49
CA THR A 287 -16.14 -5.65 -12.71
C THR A 287 -15.95 -5.71 -11.19
N SER A 288 -14.76 -6.02 -10.72
CA SER A 288 -14.39 -6.01 -9.31
C SER A 288 -14.18 -4.59 -8.81
N ASP A 289 -14.37 -4.35 -7.52
CA ASP A 289 -14.06 -3.06 -6.89
C ASP A 289 -12.63 -3.05 -6.33
N LEU A 290 -12.16 -4.21 -5.86
CA LEU A 290 -10.86 -4.44 -5.26
C LEU A 290 -10.25 -5.73 -5.81
N ILE A 291 -8.95 -5.71 -6.08
CA ILE A 291 -8.18 -6.88 -6.53
C ILE A 291 -7.10 -7.16 -5.49
N ILE A 292 -6.91 -8.43 -5.13
CA ILE A 292 -5.77 -8.90 -4.34
C ILE A 292 -5.00 -9.91 -5.18
N ALA A 293 -3.69 -9.74 -5.31
CA ALA A 293 -2.87 -10.60 -6.16
C ALA A 293 -1.45 -10.77 -5.60
N SER A 294 -0.77 -11.81 -6.04
CA SER A 294 0.69 -11.86 -5.95
C SER A 294 1.32 -11.08 -7.10
N PRO A 295 2.52 -10.49 -6.90
CA PRO A 295 3.27 -9.86 -7.99
C PRO A 295 3.56 -10.82 -9.14
N LEU A 296 3.91 -12.09 -8.83
CA LEU A 296 4.18 -13.14 -9.82
C LEU A 296 2.97 -13.39 -10.73
N CYS A 297 1.78 -13.58 -10.16
CA CYS A 297 0.56 -13.84 -10.93
C CYS A 297 0.25 -12.69 -11.92
N LEU A 298 0.45 -11.44 -11.49
CA LEU A 298 0.23 -10.28 -12.36
C LEU A 298 1.26 -10.17 -13.47
N VAL A 299 2.55 -10.43 -13.21
CA VAL A 299 3.58 -10.44 -14.25
C VAL A 299 3.26 -11.50 -15.30
N ASN A 300 2.94 -12.73 -14.88
CA ASN A 300 2.54 -13.79 -15.79
C ASN A 300 1.36 -13.35 -16.68
N LYS A 301 0.34 -12.70 -16.09
CA LYS A 301 -0.78 -12.15 -16.86
C LYS A 301 -0.38 -11.06 -17.83
N ILE A 302 0.52 -10.17 -17.45
CA ILE A 302 1.05 -9.12 -18.32
C ILE A 302 1.79 -9.75 -19.51
N GLU A 303 2.66 -10.72 -19.26
CA GLU A 303 3.41 -11.44 -20.31
C GLU A 303 2.48 -12.21 -21.26
N GLU A 304 1.43 -12.84 -20.71
CA GLU A 304 0.40 -13.51 -21.51
C GLU A 304 -0.31 -12.55 -22.47
N THR A 305 -0.52 -11.28 -22.11
CA THR A 305 -1.14 -10.29 -23.03
C THR A 305 -0.25 -9.97 -24.22
N GLY A 306 1.08 -10.03 -24.07
CA GLY A 306 2.02 -9.86 -25.18
C GLY A 306 1.93 -11.00 -26.20
N SER A 307 1.56 -12.20 -25.73
CA SER A 307 1.48 -13.41 -26.55
C SER A 307 0.07 -13.69 -27.10
N ASN A 308 -0.98 -13.30 -26.37
CA ASN A 308 -2.37 -13.54 -26.74
C ASN A 308 -3.19 -12.24 -26.71
N LYS A 309 -3.58 -11.76 -27.91
CA LYS A 309 -4.38 -10.53 -28.10
C LYS A 309 -5.78 -10.58 -27.50
N GLU A 310 -6.31 -11.76 -27.17
CA GLU A 310 -7.61 -11.87 -26.50
C GLU A 310 -7.52 -11.59 -25.00
N LYS A 311 -6.34 -11.80 -24.39
CA LYS A 311 -6.10 -11.52 -22.98
C LYS A 311 -5.66 -10.06 -22.82
N ASP A 312 -6.20 -9.40 -21.81
CA ASP A 312 -5.83 -8.03 -21.45
C ASP A 312 -5.63 -7.89 -19.94
N VAL A 313 -4.90 -6.86 -19.55
CA VAL A 313 -4.70 -6.44 -18.16
C VAL A 313 -5.34 -5.06 -17.93
N ASP A 314 -6.39 -4.74 -18.70
CA ASP A 314 -7.00 -3.41 -18.69
C ASP A 314 -7.57 -3.10 -17.30
N PHE A 315 -7.90 -4.11 -16.49
CA PHE A 315 -8.35 -3.97 -15.09
C PHE A 315 -7.35 -3.22 -14.20
N LEU A 316 -6.09 -3.03 -14.63
CA LEU A 316 -5.06 -2.22 -13.96
C LEU A 316 -5.11 -0.72 -14.32
N SER A 317 -5.89 -0.32 -15.33
CA SER A 317 -5.95 1.06 -15.84
C SER A 317 -6.54 2.07 -14.84
N SER A 318 -7.40 1.62 -13.94
CA SER A 318 -8.22 2.48 -13.06
C SER A 318 -7.90 2.38 -11.57
N ILE A 319 -6.74 1.81 -11.24
CA ILE A 319 -6.29 1.68 -9.85
C ILE A 319 -5.93 3.06 -9.29
N GLU A 320 -6.58 3.44 -8.19
CA GLU A 320 -6.42 4.70 -7.46
C GLU A 320 -5.65 4.49 -6.14
N VAL A 321 -5.67 3.27 -5.58
CA VAL A 321 -4.89 2.89 -4.40
C VAL A 321 -4.17 1.58 -4.66
N LEU A 322 -2.84 1.59 -4.55
CA LEU A 322 -1.97 0.42 -4.55
C LEU A 322 -1.43 0.19 -3.14
N ILE A 323 -1.61 -1.00 -2.59
CA ILE A 323 -1.01 -1.42 -1.32
C ILE A 323 -0.08 -2.58 -1.61
N ILE A 324 1.17 -2.48 -1.16
CA ILE A 324 2.15 -3.56 -1.20
C ILE A 324 2.46 -3.90 0.25
N ASP A 325 1.99 -5.05 0.72
CA ASP A 325 2.19 -5.47 2.10
C ASP A 325 3.12 -6.68 2.19
N HIS A 326 3.87 -6.76 3.30
CA HIS A 326 5.02 -7.66 3.43
C HIS A 326 6.06 -7.47 2.32
N ALA A 327 6.39 -6.21 2.00
CA ALA A 327 7.35 -5.83 0.97
C ALA A 327 8.74 -6.49 1.16
N ASP A 328 9.13 -6.71 2.42
CA ASP A 328 10.33 -7.47 2.80
C ASP A 328 10.31 -8.93 2.31
N VAL A 329 9.17 -9.62 2.40
CA VAL A 329 9.00 -11.00 1.90
C VAL A 329 8.94 -11.01 0.37
N ILE A 330 8.22 -10.07 -0.24
CA ILE A 330 8.17 -9.92 -1.70
C ILE A 330 9.58 -9.66 -2.26
N ALA A 331 10.38 -8.84 -1.56
CA ALA A 331 11.76 -8.57 -1.96
C ALA A 331 12.66 -9.81 -1.87
N MET A 332 12.40 -10.73 -0.94
CA MET A 332 13.10 -12.02 -0.88
C MET A 332 12.68 -12.98 -2.01
N GLN A 333 11.45 -12.87 -2.51
CA GLN A 333 10.97 -13.64 -3.66
C GLN A 333 11.55 -13.07 -4.97
N ASN A 334 11.05 -11.90 -5.38
CA ASN A 334 11.56 -11.16 -6.53
C ASN A 334 10.92 -9.75 -6.58
N TRP A 335 11.66 -8.71 -6.22
CA TRP A 335 11.16 -7.33 -6.29
C TRP A 335 10.96 -6.83 -7.73
N SER A 336 11.61 -7.42 -8.73
CA SER A 336 11.43 -6.99 -10.13
C SER A 336 10.00 -7.18 -10.61
N HIS A 337 9.27 -8.16 -10.06
CA HIS A 337 7.85 -8.34 -10.37
C HIS A 337 7.02 -7.14 -9.94
N VAL A 338 7.31 -6.54 -8.77
CA VAL A 338 6.62 -5.32 -8.30
C VAL A 338 6.93 -4.16 -9.23
N HIS A 339 8.19 -4.02 -9.64
CA HIS A 339 8.60 -2.99 -10.60
C HIS A 339 7.78 -3.09 -11.90
N THR A 340 7.72 -4.27 -12.51
CA THR A 340 6.93 -4.54 -13.72
C THR A 340 5.46 -4.23 -13.52
N VAL A 341 4.86 -4.65 -12.41
CA VAL A 341 3.43 -4.38 -12.13
C VAL A 341 3.19 -2.88 -12.07
N ILE A 342 4.00 -2.11 -11.33
CA ILE A 342 3.81 -0.66 -11.20
C ILE A 342 3.93 0.05 -12.56
N GLU A 343 4.82 -0.40 -13.44
CA GLU A 343 4.95 0.15 -14.79
C GLU A 343 3.74 -0.10 -15.68
N HIS A 344 2.96 -1.15 -15.40
CA HIS A 344 1.75 -1.51 -16.15
C HIS A 344 0.47 -0.96 -15.53
N LEU A 345 0.53 -0.37 -14.32
CA LEU A 345 -0.61 0.32 -13.71
C LEU A 345 -0.94 1.62 -14.45
N ASN A 346 -2.23 1.93 -14.49
CA ASN A 346 -2.76 3.19 -15.03
C ASN A 346 -2.43 3.47 -16.51
N ARG A 347 -2.06 2.45 -17.29
CA ARG A 347 -1.98 2.57 -18.75
C ARG A 347 -3.38 2.68 -19.36
N LEU A 348 -3.45 3.27 -20.56
CA LEU A 348 -4.68 3.29 -21.34
C LEU A 348 -5.12 1.86 -21.65
N PRO A 349 -6.42 1.54 -21.53
CA PRO A 349 -6.93 0.22 -21.85
C PRO A 349 -6.74 -0.09 -23.33
N SER A 350 -6.39 -1.33 -23.63
CA SER A 350 -6.23 -1.83 -25.00
C SER A 350 -7.57 -2.02 -25.70
N LYS A 351 -8.61 -2.38 -24.94
CA LYS A 351 -9.98 -2.56 -25.45
C LYS A 351 -10.84 -1.35 -25.12
N GLN A 352 -11.87 -1.11 -25.95
CA GLN A 352 -12.83 -0.06 -25.65
C GLN A 352 -13.53 -0.34 -24.31
N PRO A 353 -13.49 0.61 -23.35
CA PRO A 353 -14.14 0.43 -22.06
C PRO A 353 -15.66 0.38 -22.27
N ARG A 354 -16.35 -0.42 -21.45
CA ARG A 354 -17.82 -0.44 -21.39
C ARG A 354 -18.41 0.80 -20.72
N THR A 355 -17.55 1.60 -20.11
CA THR A 355 -17.85 2.83 -19.39
C THR A 355 -18.14 3.95 -20.39
N ASP A 356 -19.11 4.80 -20.07
CA ASP A 356 -19.39 6.01 -20.86
C ASP A 356 -18.17 6.95 -20.84
N VAL A 357 -17.60 7.20 -22.03
CA VAL A 357 -16.40 8.03 -22.20
C VAL A 357 -16.61 9.44 -21.65
N MET A 358 -17.83 9.98 -21.72
CA MET A 358 -18.13 11.32 -21.21
C MET A 358 -18.07 11.41 -19.69
N ARG A 359 -18.07 10.27 -18.99
CA ARG A 359 -17.97 10.16 -17.54
C ARG A 359 -16.57 9.84 -17.04
N ILE A 360 -15.63 9.58 -17.93
CA ILE A 360 -14.24 9.29 -17.56
C ILE A 360 -13.59 10.60 -17.09
N ARG A 361 -12.86 10.53 -15.96
CA ARG A 361 -12.11 11.69 -15.46
C ARG A 361 -11.03 12.11 -16.46
N PRO A 362 -10.84 13.41 -16.74
CA PRO A 362 -9.89 13.87 -17.76
C PRO A 362 -8.46 13.37 -17.54
N TRP A 363 -8.01 13.33 -16.28
CA TRP A 363 -6.67 12.86 -15.95
C TRP A 363 -6.41 11.37 -16.24
N TYR A 364 -7.45 10.55 -16.45
CA TYR A 364 -7.28 9.20 -17.01
C TYR A 364 -6.95 9.25 -18.50
N LEU A 365 -7.60 10.15 -19.24
CA LEU A 365 -7.42 10.34 -20.68
C LEU A 365 -6.06 11.00 -20.99
N ASP A 366 -5.61 11.90 -20.12
CA ASP A 366 -4.33 12.61 -20.22
C ASP A 366 -3.13 11.77 -19.71
N GLU A 367 -3.32 10.49 -19.38
CA GLU A 367 -2.27 9.60 -18.82
C GLU A 367 -1.65 10.12 -17.50
N HIS A 368 -2.39 10.95 -16.76
CA HIS A 368 -1.97 11.55 -15.50
C HIS A 368 -2.41 10.76 -14.27
N ALA A 369 -3.13 9.64 -14.44
CA ALA A 369 -3.64 8.81 -13.34
C ALA A 369 -2.57 8.36 -12.33
N ARG A 370 -1.31 8.17 -12.76
CA ARG A 370 -0.18 7.87 -11.86
C ARG A 370 0.07 8.93 -10.78
N PHE A 371 -0.31 10.19 -11.02
CA PHE A 371 -0.16 11.29 -10.07
C PHE A 371 -1.31 11.31 -9.04
N TYR A 372 -2.43 10.66 -9.32
CA TYR A 372 -3.56 10.52 -8.40
C TYR A 372 -3.54 9.19 -7.64
N ARG A 373 -2.86 8.18 -8.18
CA ARG A 373 -2.72 6.89 -7.51
C ARG A 373 -1.91 7.05 -6.22
N GLN A 374 -2.46 6.61 -5.10
CA GLN A 374 -1.72 6.47 -3.85
C GLN A 374 -1.04 5.10 -3.81
N THR A 375 0.26 5.07 -3.55
CA THR A 375 1.03 3.84 -3.32
C THR A 375 1.45 3.73 -1.85
N ILE A 376 1.06 2.65 -1.18
CA ILE A 376 1.38 2.36 0.23
C ILE A 376 2.25 1.10 0.26
N ILE A 377 3.53 1.25 0.62
CA ILE A 377 4.49 0.14 0.76
C ILE A 377 4.72 -0.12 2.24
N LEU A 378 4.42 -1.34 2.66
CA LEU A 378 4.50 -1.82 4.04
C LEU A 378 5.46 -3.00 4.12
N GLY A 379 6.38 -2.95 5.08
CA GLY A 379 7.27 -4.08 5.34
C GLY A 379 7.97 -3.98 6.69
N PHE A 380 8.68 -5.04 7.04
CA PHE A 380 9.46 -5.06 8.27
C PHE A 380 10.72 -4.19 8.18
N PHE A 381 11.42 -4.24 7.06
CA PHE A 381 12.62 -3.44 6.79
C PHE A 381 12.58 -2.81 5.40
N SER A 382 13.50 -1.87 5.17
CA SER A 382 13.69 -1.23 3.87
C SER A 382 14.98 -1.74 3.22
N ASN A 383 15.00 -1.84 1.90
CA ASN A 383 16.19 -2.15 1.12
C ASN A 383 16.33 -1.14 -0.05
N PRO A 384 17.45 -1.14 -0.80
CA PRO A 384 17.64 -0.23 -1.92
C PRO A 384 16.54 -0.31 -2.99
N ASP A 385 16.06 -1.51 -3.31
CA ASP A 385 15.05 -1.72 -4.36
C ASP A 385 13.68 -1.12 -3.99
N ILE A 386 13.23 -1.35 -2.76
CA ILE A 386 12.01 -0.76 -2.20
C ILE A 386 12.11 0.77 -2.20
N ASN A 387 13.26 1.32 -1.78
CA ASN A 387 13.49 2.76 -1.79
C ASN A 387 13.51 3.32 -3.22
N ALA A 388 14.10 2.60 -4.18
CA ALA A 388 14.12 3.01 -5.58
C ALA A 388 12.70 3.07 -6.16
N SER A 389 11.89 2.03 -5.97
CA SER A 389 10.48 2.03 -6.38
C SER A 389 9.69 3.16 -5.72
N PHE A 390 9.88 3.42 -4.42
CA PHE A 390 9.21 4.52 -3.73
C PHE A 390 9.62 5.89 -4.27
N ASN A 391 10.91 6.10 -4.55
CA ASN A 391 11.41 7.39 -5.01
C ASN A 391 11.07 7.65 -6.49
N HIS A 392 11.11 6.63 -7.35
CA HIS A 392 11.04 6.80 -8.81
C HIS A 392 9.69 6.41 -9.42
N GLN A 393 8.93 5.47 -8.84
CA GLN A 393 7.66 4.98 -9.42
C GLN A 393 6.41 5.43 -8.67
N CYS A 394 6.58 5.99 -7.46
CA CYS A 394 5.50 6.64 -6.71
C CYS A 394 5.57 8.15 -6.98
N SER A 395 4.47 8.78 -7.34
CA SER A 395 4.46 10.18 -7.81
C SER A 395 3.15 10.88 -7.46
N ASN A 396 2.51 10.49 -6.35
CA ASN A 396 1.27 11.12 -5.96
C ASN A 396 1.46 12.63 -5.74
N TYR A 397 0.55 13.44 -6.28
CA TYR A 397 0.69 14.90 -6.23
C TYR A 397 0.56 15.48 -4.81
N GLU A 398 -0.16 14.80 -3.92
CA GLU A 398 -0.22 15.15 -2.49
C GLU A 398 1.15 14.98 -1.82
N GLY A 399 2.05 14.22 -2.45
CA GLY A 399 3.43 14.03 -2.04
C GLY A 399 3.68 12.69 -1.37
N LYS A 400 4.77 12.62 -0.61
CA LYS A 400 5.31 11.38 -0.05
C LYS A 400 5.56 11.49 1.45
N VAL A 401 5.36 10.41 2.17
CA VAL A 401 5.71 10.24 3.58
C VAL A 401 6.43 8.91 3.77
N LYS A 402 7.56 8.90 4.47
CA LYS A 402 8.28 7.67 4.81
C LYS A 402 8.68 7.60 6.28
N LEU A 403 8.65 6.39 6.82
CA LEU A 403 9.13 6.08 8.15
C LEU A 403 10.64 5.86 8.11
N MET A 404 11.39 6.69 8.83
CA MET A 404 12.82 6.56 9.05
C MET A 404 13.05 6.02 10.45
N CYS A 405 13.76 4.90 10.57
CA CYS A 405 14.13 4.33 11.86
C CYS A 405 15.65 4.22 11.97
N GLU A 406 16.19 4.61 13.13
CA GLU A 406 17.59 4.44 13.48
C GLU A 406 17.77 3.14 14.26
N TYR A 407 18.67 2.28 13.79
CA TYR A 407 18.96 1.01 14.42
C TYR A 407 20.39 1.01 14.95
N LYS A 408 20.58 0.44 16.16
CA LYS A 408 21.94 0.18 16.67
C LYS A 408 22.59 -0.85 15.76
N GLY A 409 23.66 -0.45 15.05
CA GLY A 409 24.37 -1.35 14.14
C GLY A 409 24.83 -2.61 14.87
N VAL A 410 24.54 -3.77 14.30
CA VAL A 410 24.91 -5.08 14.89
C VAL A 410 26.26 -5.59 14.39
N LEU A 411 26.94 -4.83 13.51
CA LEU A 411 28.21 -5.25 12.92
C LEU A 411 29.26 -5.63 13.97
N HIS A 412 29.32 -4.88 15.08
CA HIS A 412 30.20 -5.19 16.21
C HIS A 412 29.86 -6.50 16.94
N LYS A 413 28.63 -7.01 16.80
CA LYS A 413 28.17 -8.28 17.40
C LYS A 413 28.42 -9.47 16.48
N VAL A 414 28.58 -9.22 15.18
CA VAL A 414 28.83 -10.24 14.15
C VAL A 414 30.31 -10.34 13.81
N LEU A 415 31.19 -9.64 14.55
CA LEU A 415 32.65 -9.72 14.36
C LEU A 415 33.09 -11.19 14.34
N PRO A 416 33.52 -11.74 13.20
CA PRO A 416 34.21 -13.01 13.23
C PRO A 416 35.51 -12.79 14.01
N LYS A 417 36.05 -13.83 14.67
CA LYS A 417 37.44 -13.81 15.19
C LYS A 417 38.51 -13.64 14.08
N ILE A 418 38.08 -13.40 12.85
CA ILE A 418 38.88 -13.31 11.64
C ILE A 418 39.10 -11.83 11.34
N GLN A 419 40.36 -11.44 11.18
CA GLN A 419 40.73 -10.08 10.80
C GLN A 419 40.18 -9.76 9.39
N GLN A 420 39.24 -8.82 9.31
CA GLN A 420 38.74 -8.30 8.04
C GLN A 420 39.70 -7.21 7.52
N VAL A 421 40.26 -7.41 6.33
CA VAL A 421 41.13 -6.44 5.66
C VAL A 421 40.38 -5.86 4.46
N TYR A 422 40.02 -4.58 4.54
CA TYR A 422 39.40 -3.86 3.44
C TYR A 422 40.47 -3.23 2.56
N VAL A 423 40.56 -3.68 1.31
CA VAL A 423 41.51 -3.14 0.33
C VAL A 423 40.73 -2.32 -0.69
N ARG A 424 41.07 -1.03 -0.81
CA ARG A 424 40.55 -0.19 -1.89
C ARG A 424 41.25 -0.57 -3.19
N PHE A 425 40.48 -0.64 -4.27
CA PHE A 425 40.97 -0.74 -5.63
C PHE A 425 40.25 0.31 -6.48
N ASN A 426 40.93 0.81 -7.50
CA ASN A 426 40.38 1.81 -8.39
C ASN A 426 39.64 1.12 -9.54
N ILE A 427 38.52 1.73 -9.95
CA ILE A 427 37.74 1.34 -11.12
C ILE A 427 37.55 2.57 -11.99
N ASP A 428 37.72 2.39 -13.30
CA ASP A 428 37.50 3.46 -14.27
C ASP A 428 36.02 3.53 -14.71
N SER A 429 35.28 2.42 -14.56
CA SER A 429 33.84 2.30 -14.88
C SER A 429 33.13 1.34 -13.91
N ILE A 430 31.85 1.62 -13.62
CA ILE A 430 31.00 0.76 -12.78
C ILE A 430 30.61 -0.55 -13.49
N VAL A 431 30.54 -0.53 -14.82
CA VAL A 431 30.15 -1.71 -15.63
C VAL A 431 31.23 -2.79 -15.56
N GLU A 432 32.49 -2.37 -15.55
CA GLU A 432 33.65 -3.27 -15.45
C GLU A 432 34.06 -3.53 -13.99
N ALA A 433 33.23 -3.11 -13.01
CA ALA A 433 33.63 -3.16 -11.61
C ALA A 433 33.86 -4.59 -11.11
N ASP A 434 33.11 -5.57 -11.61
CA ASP A 434 33.24 -6.96 -11.20
C ASP A 434 34.49 -7.62 -11.82
N ASP A 435 34.74 -7.38 -13.11
CA ASP A 435 35.95 -7.85 -13.80
C ASP A 435 37.21 -7.23 -13.20
N ASN A 436 37.22 -5.91 -12.98
CA ASN A 436 38.34 -5.20 -12.35
C ASN A 436 38.57 -5.67 -10.90
N ARG A 437 37.51 -6.01 -10.15
CA ARG A 437 37.63 -6.58 -8.80
C ARG A 437 38.29 -7.95 -8.84
N PHE A 438 37.88 -8.80 -9.78
CA PHE A 438 38.46 -10.13 -9.97
C PHE A 438 39.93 -10.03 -10.37
N ASP A 439 40.26 -9.17 -11.33
CA ASP A 439 41.62 -8.91 -11.78
C ASP A 439 42.51 -8.40 -10.65
N TYR A 440 42.01 -7.45 -9.84
CA TYR A 440 42.73 -6.94 -8.68
C TYR A 440 42.95 -8.05 -7.64
N PHE A 441 41.95 -8.90 -7.40
CA PHE A 441 42.09 -10.04 -6.51
C PHE A 441 43.20 -10.98 -7.00
N VAL A 442 43.16 -11.42 -8.25
CA VAL A 442 44.15 -12.34 -8.84
C VAL A 442 45.56 -11.75 -8.83
N LYS A 443 45.72 -10.47 -9.16
CA LYS A 443 47.04 -9.84 -9.31
C LYS A 443 47.65 -9.34 -7.99
N LYS A 444 46.84 -8.93 -7.01
CA LYS A 444 47.33 -8.21 -5.81
C LYS A 444 46.97 -8.86 -4.49
N VAL A 445 45.86 -9.59 -4.40
CA VAL A 445 45.38 -10.19 -3.15
C VAL A 445 45.76 -11.66 -3.07
N PHE A 446 45.49 -12.44 -4.11
CA PHE A 446 45.75 -13.88 -4.15
C PHE A 446 47.23 -14.26 -3.96
N PRO A 447 48.22 -13.57 -4.57
CA PRO A 447 49.63 -13.89 -4.33
C PRO A 447 50.01 -13.68 -2.86
N LYS A 448 49.51 -12.63 -2.22
CA LYS A 448 49.78 -12.35 -0.81
C LYS A 448 49.19 -13.41 0.11
N ILE A 449 48.02 -13.95 -0.22
CA ILE A 449 47.41 -15.04 0.54
C ILE A 449 48.26 -16.30 0.39
N LYS A 450 48.66 -16.64 -0.84
CA LYS A 450 49.50 -17.80 -1.13
C LYS A 450 50.86 -17.73 -0.41
N ASP A 451 51.46 -16.55 -0.36
CA ASP A 451 52.74 -16.31 0.32
C ASP A 451 52.61 -16.25 1.86
N SER A 452 51.39 -16.19 2.40
CA SER A 452 51.14 -16.14 3.86
C SER A 452 50.80 -17.51 4.47
N ASP A 453 50.58 -18.53 3.64
CA ASP A 453 50.30 -19.92 4.04
C ASP A 453 51.56 -20.83 4.03
N GLU A 454 52.74 -20.27 3.69
CA GLU A 454 54.08 -20.81 4.01
C GLU A 454 54.63 -20.13 5.27
#